data_AF-A0A7C3W425-F1
#
_entry.id   AF-A0A7C3W425-F1
#
_cell.length_a   1.000
_cell.length_b   1.000
_cell.length_c   1.000
_cell.angle_alpha   90.00
_cell.angle_beta   90.00
_cell.angle_gamma   90.00
#
_symmetry.space_group_name_H-M   'P 1'
#
loop_
_entity.id
_entity.type
_entity.pdbx_description
1 polymer ?
#
loop_
_entity_poly.entity_id
_entity_poly.type
_entity_poly.pdbx_seq_one_letter_code
_entity_poly.pdbx_strand_id
1 'polypeptide(L)'
;MARYLVYIETHGDRITSEGPLAHVPALPGASSRGRTVEEAKENVRIAIEQYLSLLRDVGEPVPEADEAILLHFQETEDATFVTDYDPMQPNELETLFRWMAISRQELMDLLRCMSQEMWDWRPSEDAWSVAQIVYHLAESDLWYTDRLKQWPETPLHRLAATRGIALERLRAVPETERGRVVHHQGEEWTMRKVIRRMLEHEREHIAQLRAMIEEYHRQCQSTANAPA
;
A
#
# COMPACT_ATOMS: atom_id res chain seq x y z
N MET A 1 4.99 26.85 -20.76
CA MET A 1 3.81 26.80 -19.89
C MET A 1 3.45 25.35 -19.67
N ALA A 2 3.65 24.88 -18.44
CA ALA A 2 3.35 23.51 -18.04
C ALA A 2 1.83 23.34 -17.82
N ARG A 3 1.31 22.16 -18.14
CA ARG A 3 -0.11 21.82 -17.97
C ARG A 3 -0.23 20.53 -17.18
N TYR A 4 -0.96 20.56 -16.08
CA TYR A 4 -1.24 19.38 -15.27
C TYR A 4 -2.74 19.11 -15.21
N LEU A 5 -3.10 17.84 -15.41
CA LEU A 5 -4.42 17.32 -15.08
C LEU A 5 -4.42 16.94 -13.61
N VAL A 6 -5.40 17.45 -12.86
CA VAL A 6 -5.57 17.19 -11.44
C VAL A 6 -6.91 16.48 -11.24
N TYR A 7 -6.86 15.27 -10.72
CA TYR A 7 -8.05 14.52 -10.33
C TYR A 7 -8.40 14.83 -8.87
N ILE A 8 -9.66 15.16 -8.60
CA ILE A 8 -10.18 15.31 -7.25
C ILE A 8 -11.04 14.10 -6.94
N GLU A 9 -10.50 13.21 -6.11
CA GLU A 9 -11.24 12.06 -5.56
C GLU A 9 -12.18 12.56 -4.46
N THR A 10 -13.48 12.56 -4.75
CA THR A 10 -14.50 13.22 -3.90
C THR A 10 -15.07 12.33 -2.81
N HIS A 11 -14.97 11.00 -2.94
CA HIS A 11 -15.59 10.05 -2.01
C HIS A 11 -14.84 9.93 -0.67
N GLY A 12 -13.61 10.45 -0.60
CA GLY A 12 -12.73 10.32 0.57
C GLY A 12 -12.30 8.88 0.83
N ASP A 13 -11.36 8.68 1.75
CA ASP A 13 -10.99 7.33 2.19
C ASP A 13 -12.14 6.74 3.01
N ARG A 14 -12.71 5.62 2.53
CA ARG A 14 -13.84 4.92 3.16
C ARG A 14 -13.58 4.44 4.59
N ILE A 15 -12.32 4.38 5.01
CA ILE A 15 -11.88 3.90 6.32
C ILE A 15 -11.56 5.08 7.25
N THR A 16 -10.92 6.14 6.75
CA THR A 16 -10.49 7.27 7.59
C THR A 16 -11.45 8.46 7.58
N SER A 17 -12.40 8.51 6.63
CA SER A 17 -13.30 9.66 6.40
C SER A 17 -12.56 10.99 6.17
N GLU A 18 -11.29 10.92 5.73
CA GLU A 18 -10.54 12.10 5.32
C GLU A 18 -11.16 12.68 4.04
N GLY A 19 -11.28 14.02 3.98
CA GLY A 19 -11.96 14.72 2.89
C GLY A 19 -11.27 14.58 1.51
N PRO A 20 -11.77 15.30 0.48
CA PRO A 20 -11.34 15.11 -0.91
C PRO A 20 -9.82 15.12 -1.10
N LEU A 21 -9.32 14.23 -1.94
CA LEU A 21 -7.89 14.10 -2.26
C LEU A 21 -7.63 14.57 -3.70
N ALA A 22 -6.69 15.49 -3.84
CA ALA A 22 -6.19 15.93 -5.14
C ALA A 22 -4.97 15.10 -5.55
N HIS A 23 -5.03 14.55 -6.76
CA HIS A 23 -4.02 13.71 -7.37
C HIS A 23 -3.49 14.38 -8.65
N VAL A 24 -2.18 14.34 -8.85
CA VAL A 24 -1.54 14.86 -10.07
C VAL A 24 -0.71 13.73 -10.69
N PRO A 25 -1.28 12.89 -11.59
CA PRO A 25 -0.58 11.69 -12.08
C PRO A 25 0.77 11.97 -12.75
N ALA A 26 0.88 13.09 -13.47
CA ALA A 26 2.14 13.51 -14.09
C ALA A 26 3.19 14.03 -13.08
N LEU A 27 2.80 14.21 -11.81
CA LEU A 27 3.64 14.70 -10.73
C LEU A 27 3.22 14.01 -9.40
N PRO A 28 3.42 12.69 -9.26
CA PRO A 28 2.74 11.86 -8.25
C PRO A 28 3.11 12.20 -6.78
N GLY A 29 4.23 12.89 -6.54
CA GLY A 29 4.58 13.41 -5.22
C GLY A 29 3.79 14.67 -4.81
N ALA A 30 3.16 15.36 -5.76
CA ALA A 30 2.32 16.53 -5.51
C ALA A 30 0.85 16.11 -5.35
N SER A 31 0.50 15.62 -4.17
CA SER A 31 -0.88 15.34 -3.78
C SER A 31 -1.25 16.09 -2.52
N SER A 32 -2.55 16.34 -2.31
CA SER A 32 -3.00 17.02 -1.10
C SER A 32 -4.45 16.73 -0.78
N ARG A 33 -4.79 16.61 0.50
CA ARG A 33 -6.18 16.55 0.96
C ARG A 33 -6.73 17.93 1.29
N GLY A 34 -8.05 18.04 1.29
CA GLY A 34 -8.80 19.17 1.87
C GLY A 34 -10.05 18.66 2.60
N ARG A 35 -10.67 19.50 3.43
CA ARG A 35 -12.00 19.22 4.01
C ARG A 35 -13.11 19.43 2.99
N THR A 36 -12.85 20.26 1.98
CA THR A 36 -13.72 20.45 0.81
C THR A 36 -12.93 20.28 -0.48
N VAL A 37 -13.64 20.17 -1.60
CA VAL A 37 -13.06 20.12 -2.94
C VAL A 37 -12.26 21.39 -3.23
N GLU A 38 -12.76 22.56 -2.84
CA GLU A 38 -12.08 23.84 -3.01
C GLU A 38 -10.78 23.90 -2.21
N GLU A 39 -10.80 23.42 -0.96
CA GLU A 39 -9.61 23.36 -0.12
C GLU A 39 -8.56 22.39 -0.71
N ALA A 40 -8.99 21.23 -1.24
CA ALA A 40 -8.09 20.31 -1.93
C ALA A 40 -7.48 20.93 -3.21
N LYS A 41 -8.27 21.68 -3.99
CA LYS A 41 -7.81 22.42 -5.18
C LYS A 41 -6.80 23.52 -4.83
N GLU A 42 -6.90 24.13 -3.66
CA GLU A 42 -5.92 25.13 -3.21
C GLU A 42 -4.66 24.49 -2.66
N ASN A 43 -4.80 23.49 -1.80
CA ASN A 43 -3.67 22.78 -1.20
C ASN A 43 -2.78 22.14 -2.27
N VAL A 44 -3.36 21.63 -3.36
CA VAL A 44 -2.57 20.97 -4.41
C VAL A 44 -1.72 21.97 -5.20
N ARG A 45 -2.11 23.25 -5.28
CA ARG A 45 -1.27 24.29 -5.89
C ARG A 45 0.03 24.44 -5.11
N ILE A 46 -0.09 24.55 -3.78
CA ILE A 46 1.05 24.64 -2.87
C ILE A 46 1.91 23.38 -2.97
N ALA A 47 1.29 22.19 -2.98
CA ALA A 47 2.00 20.92 -3.10
C ALA A 47 2.78 20.80 -4.41
N ILE A 48 2.18 21.24 -5.55
CA ILE A 48 2.85 21.27 -6.85
C ILE A 48 4.05 22.21 -6.80
N GLU A 49 3.89 23.43 -6.28
CA GLU A 49 4.99 24.40 -6.20
C GLU A 49 6.16 23.89 -5.34
N GLN A 50 5.85 23.33 -4.17
CA GLN A 50 6.84 22.76 -3.25
C GLN A 50 7.58 21.59 -3.89
N TYR A 51 6.84 20.64 -4.47
CA TYR A 51 7.43 19.45 -5.05
C TYR A 51 8.23 19.76 -6.33
N LEU A 52 7.76 20.69 -7.17
CA LEU A 52 8.56 21.19 -8.28
C LEU A 52 9.84 21.89 -7.80
N SER A 53 9.79 22.65 -6.71
CA SER A 53 10.99 23.25 -6.14
C SER A 53 11.99 22.19 -5.69
N LEU A 54 11.53 21.17 -4.96
CA LEU A 54 12.36 20.05 -4.53
C LEU A 54 13.04 19.36 -5.72
N LEU A 55 12.28 19.05 -6.77
CA LEU A 55 12.80 18.42 -7.98
C LEU A 55 13.79 19.32 -8.73
N ARG A 56 13.53 20.63 -8.82
CA ARG A 56 14.47 21.61 -9.41
C ARG A 56 15.78 21.69 -8.64
N ASP A 57 15.72 21.72 -7.31
CA ASP A 57 16.91 21.89 -6.46
C ASP A 57 17.92 20.75 -6.61
N VAL A 58 17.46 19.57 -7.04
CA VAL A 58 18.28 18.39 -7.34
C VAL A 58 18.52 18.17 -8.84
N GLY A 59 18.08 19.10 -9.70
CA GLY A 59 18.36 19.12 -11.13
C GLY A 59 17.48 18.20 -11.99
N GLU A 60 16.32 17.77 -11.50
CA GLU A 60 15.37 17.01 -12.32
C GLU A 60 14.75 17.92 -13.41
N PRO A 61 14.46 17.39 -14.62
CA PRO A 61 13.97 18.16 -15.75
C PRO A 61 12.48 18.49 -15.57
N VAL A 62 12.20 19.51 -14.77
CA VAL A 62 10.86 20.00 -14.47
C VAL A 62 10.70 21.47 -14.92
N PRO A 63 9.48 22.02 -15.01
CA PRO A 63 9.25 23.41 -15.39
C PRO A 63 10.08 24.41 -14.57
N GLU A 64 10.56 25.47 -15.23
CA GLU A 64 11.32 26.55 -14.59
C GLU A 64 10.47 27.30 -13.56
N ALA A 65 11.11 27.96 -12.60
CA ALA A 65 10.40 28.63 -11.50
C ALA A 65 9.46 29.77 -11.95
N ASP A 66 9.77 30.43 -13.08
CA ASP A 66 8.95 31.49 -13.69
C ASP A 66 7.98 30.97 -14.76
N GLU A 67 8.02 29.67 -15.06
CA GLU A 67 7.14 29.06 -16.03
C GLU A 67 5.70 28.97 -15.49
N ALA A 68 4.75 29.57 -16.22
CA ALA A 68 3.34 29.50 -15.85
C ALA A 68 2.82 28.05 -15.85
N ILE A 69 2.17 27.66 -14.74
CA ILE A 69 1.52 26.36 -14.54
C ILE A 69 0.01 26.52 -14.75
N LEU A 70 -0.58 25.70 -15.62
CA LEU A 70 -2.02 25.58 -15.78
C LEU A 70 -2.52 24.26 -15.20
N LEU A 71 -3.53 24.35 -14.33
CA LEU A 71 -4.18 23.19 -13.75
C LEU A 71 -5.57 23.00 -14.37
N HIS A 72 -5.84 21.81 -14.88
CA HIS A 72 -7.18 21.39 -15.25
C HIS A 72 -7.71 20.42 -14.19
N PHE A 73 -8.83 20.75 -13.58
CA PHE A 73 -9.41 19.93 -12.50
C PHE A 73 -10.55 19.06 -13.03
N GLN A 74 -10.52 17.79 -12.64
CA GLN A 74 -11.59 16.84 -12.91
C GLN A 74 -11.96 16.11 -11.62
N GLU A 75 -13.24 16.13 -11.24
CA GLU A 75 -13.74 15.37 -10.10
C GLU A 75 -14.04 13.93 -10.52
N THR A 76 -13.78 12.97 -9.62
CA THR A 76 -13.93 11.54 -9.86
C THR A 76 -14.27 10.80 -8.57
N GLU A 77 -14.94 9.66 -8.69
CA GLU A 77 -15.14 8.69 -7.60
C GLU A 77 -14.08 7.56 -7.64
N ASP A 78 -13.28 7.49 -8.71
CA ASP A 78 -12.27 6.47 -8.93
C ASP A 78 -10.90 6.92 -8.42
N ALA A 79 -10.14 5.97 -7.86
CA ALA A 79 -8.74 6.13 -7.45
C ALA A 79 -7.75 5.48 -8.45
N THR A 80 -8.22 5.16 -9.66
CA THR A 80 -7.39 4.66 -10.77
C THR A 80 -7.63 5.53 -11.99
N PHE A 81 -6.58 6.15 -12.49
CA PHE A 81 -6.65 7.15 -13.55
C PHE A 81 -6.34 6.54 -14.91
N VAL A 82 -6.75 7.22 -15.97
CA VAL A 82 -6.58 6.73 -17.35
C VAL A 82 -5.10 6.44 -17.66
N THR A 83 -4.19 7.25 -17.15
CA THR A 83 -2.74 7.07 -17.32
C THR A 83 -2.18 5.86 -16.58
N ASP A 84 -2.86 5.34 -15.55
CA ASP A 84 -2.38 4.17 -14.80
C ASP A 84 -2.46 2.87 -15.62
N TYR A 85 -3.22 2.89 -16.73
CA TYR A 85 -3.32 1.79 -17.68
C TYR A 85 -2.19 1.78 -18.72
N ASP A 86 -1.41 2.86 -18.81
CA ASP A 86 -0.28 2.93 -19.74
C ASP A 86 0.86 2.03 -19.23
N PRO A 87 1.48 1.18 -20.08
CA PRO A 87 2.62 0.40 -19.66
C PRO A 87 3.79 1.29 -19.28
N MET A 88 4.24 1.15 -18.02
CA MET A 88 5.43 1.82 -17.49
C MET A 88 6.65 1.60 -18.41
N GLN A 89 7.24 2.69 -18.91
CA GLN A 89 8.44 2.62 -19.73
C GLN A 89 9.71 2.53 -18.85
N PRO A 90 10.80 1.88 -19.31
CA PRO A 90 12.01 1.74 -18.49
C PRO A 90 12.60 3.08 -18.02
N ASN A 91 12.63 4.09 -18.89
CA ASN A 91 13.13 5.43 -18.56
C ASN A 91 12.22 6.20 -17.58
N GLU A 92 10.91 5.97 -17.69
CA GLU A 92 9.92 6.50 -16.75
C GLU A 92 10.11 5.88 -15.37
N LEU A 93 10.27 4.55 -15.29
CA LEU A 93 10.51 3.83 -14.05
C LEU A 93 11.76 4.33 -13.33
N GLU A 94 12.88 4.48 -14.05
CA GLU A 94 14.11 5.04 -13.49
C GLU A 94 13.92 6.48 -12.99
N THR A 95 13.07 7.27 -13.66
CA THR A 95 12.74 8.63 -13.21
C THR A 95 11.93 8.63 -11.93
N LEU A 96 10.90 7.79 -11.85
CA LEU A 96 10.10 7.66 -10.63
C LEU A 96 10.92 7.10 -9.46
N PHE A 97 11.85 6.17 -9.70
CA PHE A 97 12.76 5.69 -8.66
C PHE A 97 13.69 6.80 -8.13
N ARG A 98 14.19 7.67 -9.00
CA ARG A 98 14.93 8.86 -8.54
C ARG A 98 14.05 9.78 -7.72
N TRP A 99 12.83 10.04 -8.15
CA TRP A 99 11.88 10.88 -7.40
C TRP A 99 11.52 10.29 -6.04
N MET A 100 11.35 8.97 -5.94
CA MET A 100 11.20 8.26 -4.67
C MET A 100 12.43 8.44 -3.77
N ALA A 101 13.64 8.37 -4.33
CA ALA A 101 14.87 8.59 -3.58
C ALA A 101 15.00 10.04 -3.07
N ILE A 102 14.62 11.03 -3.89
CA ILE A 102 14.59 12.44 -3.52
C ILE A 102 13.62 12.67 -2.35
N SER A 103 12.40 12.14 -2.45
CA SER A 103 11.40 12.22 -1.36
C SER A 103 11.88 11.51 -0.08
N ARG A 104 12.53 10.34 -0.21
CA ARG A 104 13.12 9.64 0.93
C ARG A 104 14.23 10.47 1.59
N GLN A 105 15.05 11.16 0.80
CA GLN A 105 16.12 12.00 1.32
C GLN A 105 15.54 13.19 2.10
N GLU A 106 14.53 13.87 1.57
CA GLU A 106 13.81 14.95 2.28
C GLU A 106 13.24 14.48 3.62
N LEU A 107 12.55 13.33 3.64
CA LEU A 107 12.07 12.71 4.88
C LEU A 107 13.22 12.45 5.87
N MET A 108 14.34 11.90 5.42
CA MET A 108 15.48 11.60 6.29
C MET A 108 16.13 12.87 6.86
N ASP A 109 16.17 13.95 6.10
CA ASP A 109 16.70 15.23 6.56
C ASP A 109 15.76 15.89 7.59
N LEU A 110 14.44 15.76 7.43
CA LEU A 110 13.47 16.15 8.46
C LEU A 110 13.68 15.34 9.76
N LEU A 111 13.73 14.01 9.65
CA LEU A 111 13.89 13.11 10.81
C LEU A 111 15.22 13.35 11.55
N ARG A 112 16.30 13.70 10.84
CA ARG A 112 17.60 14.00 11.45
C ARG A 112 17.56 15.21 12.39
N CYS A 113 16.65 16.15 12.16
CA CYS A 113 16.51 17.36 12.96
C CYS A 113 15.59 17.19 14.19
N MET A 114 14.96 16.02 14.36
CA MET A 114 14.01 15.77 15.45
C MET A 114 14.70 15.24 16.72
N SER A 115 14.30 15.74 17.89
CA SER A 115 14.77 15.23 19.18
C SER A 115 14.12 13.89 19.53
N GLN A 116 14.73 13.09 20.42
CA GLN A 116 14.16 11.81 20.86
C GLN A 116 12.77 11.96 21.49
N GLU A 117 12.52 13.04 22.23
CA GLU A 117 11.20 13.31 22.83
C GLU A 117 10.12 13.52 21.76
N MET A 118 10.48 14.07 20.61
CA MET A 118 9.54 14.27 19.49
C MET A 118 9.10 12.95 18.85
N TRP A 119 9.90 11.88 18.96
CA TRP A 119 9.56 10.58 18.37
C TRP A 119 8.32 9.96 19.00
N ASP A 120 8.13 10.17 20.31
CA ASP A 120 7.02 9.64 21.09
C ASP A 120 5.90 10.67 21.33
N TRP A 121 6.19 11.96 21.12
CA TRP A 121 5.20 13.02 21.27
C TRP A 121 4.06 12.90 20.26
N ARG A 122 2.84 13.24 20.70
CA ARG A 122 1.63 13.24 19.90
C ARG A 122 0.95 14.61 19.99
N PRO A 123 0.54 15.22 18.86
CA PRO A 123 -0.17 16.51 18.86
C PRO A 123 -1.54 16.47 19.55
N SER A 124 -2.21 15.31 19.51
CA SER A 124 -3.50 15.05 20.16
C SER A 124 -3.63 13.55 20.46
N GLU A 125 -4.65 13.16 21.24
CA GLU A 125 -4.89 11.75 21.59
C GLU A 125 -5.15 10.85 20.37
N ASP A 126 -5.67 11.41 19.28
CA ASP A 126 -6.00 10.70 18.05
C ASP A 126 -4.90 10.78 16.98
N ALA A 127 -3.96 11.73 17.09
CA ALA A 127 -2.88 11.91 16.12
C ALA A 127 -1.77 10.86 16.29
N TRP A 128 -1.12 10.43 15.22
CA TRP A 128 0.03 9.52 15.31
C TRP A 128 1.28 10.25 15.82
N SER A 129 2.17 9.51 16.51
CA SER A 129 3.53 9.96 16.79
C SER A 129 4.44 9.83 15.56
N VAL A 130 5.60 10.47 15.58
CA VAL A 130 6.59 10.34 14.48
C VAL A 130 7.01 8.87 14.31
N ALA A 131 7.23 8.13 15.41
CA ALA A 131 7.55 6.71 15.33
C ALA A 131 6.46 5.92 14.58
N GLN A 132 5.18 6.18 14.89
CA GLN A 132 4.06 5.52 14.23
C GLN A 132 3.96 5.87 12.73
N ILE A 133 4.21 7.13 12.36
CA ILE A 133 4.26 7.57 10.96
C ILE A 133 5.39 6.85 10.20
N VAL A 134 6.58 6.76 10.78
CA VAL A 134 7.73 6.09 10.16
C VAL A 134 7.48 4.59 10.00
N TYR A 135 6.88 3.93 11.01
CA TYR A 135 6.46 2.53 10.88
C TYR A 135 5.44 2.36 9.76
N HIS A 136 4.43 3.23 9.70
CA HIS A 136 3.41 3.19 8.66
C HIS A 136 4.03 3.34 7.27
N LEU A 137 4.93 4.30 7.05
CA LEU A 137 5.61 4.49 5.76
C LEU A 137 6.39 3.23 5.35
N ALA A 138 7.16 2.64 6.28
CA ALA A 138 7.94 1.44 6.02
C ALA A 138 7.07 0.22 5.68
N GLU A 139 5.94 0.05 6.37
CA GLU A 139 5.00 -1.04 6.08
C GLU A 139 4.23 -0.80 4.77
N SER A 140 3.90 0.46 4.45
CA SER A 140 3.21 0.85 3.23
C SER A 140 4.04 0.55 1.97
N ASP A 141 5.36 0.74 1.99
CA ASP A 141 6.25 0.36 0.87
C ASP A 141 6.08 -1.13 0.48
N LEU A 142 6.01 -2.01 1.48
CA LEU A 142 5.79 -3.44 1.26
C LEU A 142 4.35 -3.73 0.84
N TRP A 143 3.38 -3.01 1.42
CA TRP A 143 1.97 -3.18 1.10
C TRP A 143 1.67 -2.83 -0.37
N TYR A 144 2.20 -1.71 -0.89
CA TYR A 144 1.98 -1.29 -2.27
C TYR A 144 2.57 -2.29 -3.27
N THR A 145 3.81 -2.73 -3.05
CA THR A 145 4.46 -3.69 -3.95
C THR A 145 3.77 -5.07 -3.94
N ASP A 146 3.17 -5.46 -2.83
CA ASP A 146 2.37 -6.68 -2.74
C ASP A 146 1.11 -6.66 -3.63
N ARG A 147 0.57 -5.48 -3.99
CA ARG A 147 -0.60 -5.36 -4.89
C ARG A 147 -0.30 -5.74 -6.35
N LEU A 148 0.96 -5.65 -6.76
CA LEU A 148 1.39 -6.04 -8.11
C LEU A 148 1.56 -7.57 -8.25
N LYS A 149 1.55 -8.31 -7.15
CA LYS A 149 1.73 -9.77 -7.16
C LYS A 149 0.48 -10.45 -7.71
N GLN A 150 0.57 -10.97 -8.92
CA GLN A 150 -0.44 -11.85 -9.48
C GLN A 150 -0.25 -13.28 -8.97
N TRP A 151 -1.23 -13.78 -8.23
CA TRP A 151 -1.25 -15.16 -7.81
C TRP A 151 -1.99 -16.03 -8.83
N PRO A 152 -1.54 -17.28 -9.10
CA PRO A 152 -2.24 -18.18 -10.00
C PRO A 152 -3.74 -18.24 -9.68
N GLU A 153 -4.61 -18.14 -10.68
CA GLU A 153 -6.07 -18.21 -10.46
C GLU A 153 -6.53 -19.63 -10.12
N THR A 154 -5.85 -20.64 -10.67
CA THR A 154 -6.13 -22.06 -10.38
C THR A 154 -5.86 -22.37 -8.90
N PRO A 155 -6.86 -22.83 -8.12
CA PRO A 155 -6.71 -23.00 -6.67
C PRO A 155 -5.52 -23.86 -6.25
N LEU A 156 -5.28 -24.99 -6.93
CA LEU A 156 -4.17 -25.89 -6.59
C LEU A 156 -2.80 -25.28 -6.87
N HIS A 157 -2.65 -24.52 -7.97
CA HIS A 157 -1.40 -23.81 -8.26
C HIS A 157 -1.16 -22.70 -7.25
N ARG A 158 -2.20 -21.95 -6.84
CA ARG A 158 -2.10 -20.93 -5.78
C ARG A 158 -1.69 -21.53 -4.45
N LEU A 159 -2.30 -22.66 -4.06
CA LEU A 159 -1.97 -23.38 -2.83
C LEU A 159 -0.49 -23.82 -2.81
N ALA A 160 -0.01 -24.37 -3.92
CA ALA A 160 1.39 -24.78 -4.06
C ALA A 160 2.35 -23.59 -4.02
N ALA A 161 2.08 -22.53 -4.78
CA ALA A 161 2.93 -21.33 -4.86
C ALA A 161 3.07 -20.64 -3.49
N THR A 162 1.96 -20.43 -2.80
CA THR A 162 1.94 -19.79 -1.48
C THR A 162 2.67 -20.61 -0.42
N ARG A 163 2.53 -21.94 -0.41
CA ARG A 163 3.30 -22.82 0.49
C ARG A 163 4.80 -22.75 0.21
N GLY A 164 5.21 -22.70 -1.07
CA GLY A 164 6.61 -22.55 -1.45
C GLY A 164 7.25 -21.31 -0.81
N ILE A 165 6.63 -20.14 -1.02
CA ILE A 165 7.10 -18.87 -0.47
C ILE A 165 7.11 -18.87 1.07
N ALA A 166 6.09 -19.45 1.71
CA ALA A 166 6.05 -19.54 3.17
C ALA A 166 7.23 -20.38 3.72
N LEU A 167 7.55 -21.51 3.07
CA LEU A 167 8.67 -22.35 3.46
C LEU A 167 10.02 -21.66 3.22
N GLU A 168 10.18 -20.93 2.10
CA GLU A 168 11.38 -20.15 1.83
C GLU A 168 11.62 -19.09 2.92
N ARG A 169 10.59 -18.33 3.29
CA ARG A 169 10.65 -17.33 4.37
C ARG A 169 11.02 -17.97 5.71
N LEU A 170 10.39 -19.08 6.08
CA LEU A 170 10.69 -19.79 7.33
C LEU A 170 12.13 -20.35 7.36
N ARG A 171 12.64 -20.82 6.22
CA ARG A 171 14.02 -21.32 6.10
C ARG A 171 15.05 -20.19 6.14
N ALA A 172 14.70 -19.02 5.63
CA ALA A 172 15.57 -17.84 5.62
C ALA A 172 15.76 -17.21 7.01
N VAL A 173 14.95 -17.57 8.02
CA VAL A 173 15.13 -17.08 9.39
C VAL A 173 16.47 -17.56 9.96
N PRO A 174 17.40 -16.63 10.29
CA PRO A 174 18.70 -16.98 10.86
C PRO A 174 18.54 -17.78 12.15
N GLU A 175 19.45 -18.72 12.42
CA GLU A 175 19.38 -19.58 13.61
C GLU A 175 19.29 -18.79 14.91
N THR A 176 20.05 -17.69 15.00
CA THR A 176 20.04 -16.73 16.11
C THR A 176 18.69 -16.07 16.34
N GLU A 177 17.83 -16.00 15.33
CA GLU A 177 16.51 -15.34 15.40
C GLU A 177 15.35 -16.31 15.60
N ARG A 178 15.56 -17.62 15.53
CA ARG A 178 14.46 -18.62 15.61
C ARG A 178 13.74 -18.64 16.97
N GLY A 179 14.39 -18.12 18.02
CA GLY A 179 13.82 -17.95 19.36
C GLY A 179 13.14 -16.59 19.59
N ARG A 180 13.17 -15.68 18.61
CA ARG A 180 12.65 -14.31 18.76
C ARG A 180 11.14 -14.31 19.00
N VAL A 181 10.72 -13.48 19.95
CA VAL A 181 9.31 -13.10 20.15
C VAL A 181 9.10 -11.76 19.45
N VAL A 182 8.06 -11.66 18.62
CA VAL A 182 7.65 -10.42 17.97
C VAL A 182 6.21 -10.10 18.34
N HIS A 183 5.88 -8.82 18.49
CA HIS A 183 4.51 -8.38 18.76
C HIS A 183 3.88 -7.90 17.45
N HIS A 184 2.72 -8.43 17.10
CA HIS A 184 1.97 -8.03 15.91
C HIS A 184 0.47 -8.06 16.22
N GLN A 185 -0.23 -6.96 15.91
CA GLN A 185 -1.66 -6.77 16.21
C GLN A 185 -2.03 -7.09 17.66
N GLY A 186 -1.21 -6.62 18.62
CA GLY A 186 -1.46 -6.81 20.06
C GLY A 186 -1.20 -8.23 20.58
N GLU A 187 -0.64 -9.12 19.77
CA GLU A 187 -0.35 -10.50 20.16
C GLU A 187 1.14 -10.85 20.00
N GLU A 188 1.64 -11.74 20.85
CA GLU A 188 2.97 -12.32 20.72
C GLU A 188 3.02 -13.43 19.66
N TRP A 189 4.06 -13.39 18.84
CA TRP A 189 4.34 -14.35 17.78
C TRP A 189 5.75 -14.91 17.91
N THR A 190 5.87 -16.22 17.73
CA THR A 190 7.15 -16.94 17.67
C THR A 190 7.16 -17.83 16.44
N MET A 191 8.35 -18.17 15.93
CA MET A 191 8.48 -19.11 14.82
C MET A 191 7.75 -20.42 15.10
N ARG A 192 7.83 -20.93 16.34
CA ARG A 192 7.11 -22.12 16.80
C ARG A 192 5.59 -21.95 16.70
N LYS A 193 5.05 -20.82 17.16
CA LYS A 193 3.62 -20.52 17.08
C LYS A 193 3.14 -20.42 15.63
N VAL A 194 3.90 -19.73 14.76
CA VAL A 194 3.57 -19.60 13.33
C VAL A 194 3.45 -20.97 12.67
N ILE A 195 4.49 -21.81 12.79
CA ILE A 195 4.50 -23.16 12.20
C ILE A 195 3.35 -24.00 12.76
N ARG A 196 3.12 -23.97 14.08
CA ARG A 196 2.01 -24.68 14.71
C ARG A 196 0.65 -24.24 14.15
N ARG A 197 0.38 -22.92 14.08
CA ARG A 197 -0.87 -22.36 13.56
C ARG A 197 -1.11 -22.73 12.09
N MET A 198 -0.07 -22.73 11.26
CA MET A 198 -0.18 -23.18 9.87
C MET A 198 -0.61 -24.66 9.77
N LEU A 199 -0.02 -25.53 10.60
CA LEU A 199 -0.37 -26.95 10.64
C LEU A 199 -1.79 -27.19 11.19
N GLU A 200 -2.17 -26.51 12.27
CA GLU A 200 -3.51 -26.57 12.86
C GLU A 200 -4.57 -26.16 11.83
N HIS A 201 -4.40 -25.00 11.18
CA HIS A 201 -5.33 -24.46 10.19
C HIS A 201 -5.50 -25.37 8.97
N GLU A 202 -4.40 -25.92 8.44
CA GLU A 202 -4.47 -26.88 7.33
C GLU A 202 -5.24 -28.16 7.73
N ARG A 203 -5.01 -28.68 8.94
CA ARG A 203 -5.72 -29.87 9.46
C ARG A 203 -7.20 -29.61 9.69
N GLU A 204 -7.57 -28.43 10.18
CA GLU A 204 -8.96 -28.00 10.33
C GLU A 204 -9.70 -28.04 9.00
N HIS A 205 -9.16 -27.40 7.96
CA HIS A 205 -9.79 -27.41 6.64
C HIS A 205 -9.76 -28.77 5.94
N ILE A 206 -8.75 -29.62 6.19
CA ILE A 206 -8.79 -31.02 5.74
C ILE A 206 -10.00 -31.76 6.34
N ALA A 207 -10.30 -31.54 7.63
CA ALA A 207 -11.48 -32.15 8.26
C ALA A 207 -12.78 -31.61 7.66
N GLN A 208 -12.85 -30.30 7.41
CA GLN A 208 -13.98 -29.67 6.73
C GLN A 208 -14.20 -30.25 5.32
N LEU A 209 -13.15 -30.37 4.51
CA LEU A 209 -13.24 -30.93 3.15
C LEU A 209 -13.69 -32.40 3.17
N ARG A 210 -13.23 -33.19 4.14
CA ARG A 210 -13.71 -34.58 4.31
C ARG A 210 -15.22 -34.63 4.57
N ALA A 211 -15.71 -33.78 5.47
CA ALA A 211 -17.15 -33.70 5.75
C ALA A 211 -17.96 -33.27 4.51
N MET A 212 -17.43 -32.32 3.71
CA MET A 212 -18.06 -31.90 2.45
C MET A 212 -18.12 -33.04 1.43
N ILE A 213 -17.07 -33.86 1.31
CA ILE A 213 -17.04 -35.02 0.40
C ILE A 213 -18.09 -36.06 0.82
N GLU A 214 -18.20 -36.34 2.12
CA GLU A 214 -19.20 -37.26 2.65
C GLU A 214 -20.63 -36.80 2.36
N GLU A 215 -20.91 -35.51 2.58
CA GLU A 215 -22.22 -34.92 2.29
C GLU A 215 -22.54 -34.92 0.80
N TYR A 216 -21.57 -34.57 -0.06
CA TYR A 216 -21.74 -34.62 -1.52
C TYR A 216 -22.14 -36.02 -1.99
N HIS A 217 -21.44 -37.06 -1.54
CA HIS A 217 -21.78 -38.44 -1.90
C HIS A 217 -23.17 -38.85 -1.40
N ARG A 218 -23.56 -38.42 -0.19
CA ARG A 218 -24.91 -38.67 0.36
C ARG A 218 -26.00 -38.07 -0.53
N GLN A 219 -25.81 -36.84 -0.97
CA GLN A 219 -26.78 -36.13 -1.83
C GLN A 219 -26.87 -36.77 -3.22
N CYS A 220 -25.75 -37.13 -3.84
CA CYS A 220 -25.74 -37.82 -5.13
C CYS A 220 -26.43 -39.20 -5.09
N GLN A 221 -26.28 -39.94 -4.00
CA GLN A 221 -26.98 -41.21 -3.81
C GLN A 221 -28.48 -41.01 -3.59
N SER A 222 -28.89 -39.95 -2.90
CA SER A 222 -30.30 -39.61 -2.69
C SER A 222 -31.01 -39.17 -3.97
N THR A 223 -30.34 -38.43 -4.86
CA THR A 223 -30.91 -38.00 -6.14
C THR A 223 -30.99 -39.14 -7.16
N ALA A 224 -30.05 -40.10 -7.11
CA ALA A 224 -30.11 -41.31 -7.93
C ALA A 224 -31.26 -42.27 -7.55
N ASN A 225 -31.76 -42.18 -6.31
CA ASN A 225 -32.80 -43.06 -5.76
C ASN A 225 -34.20 -42.39 -5.68
N ALA A 226 -34.37 -41.18 -6.22
CA ALA A 226 -35.69 -40.52 -6.26
C ALA A 226 -36.57 -41.16 -7.35
N PRO A 227 -37.82 -41.60 -7.05
CA PRO A 227 -38.72 -42.15 -8.06
C PRO A 227 -39.16 -41.06 -9.05
N ALA A 228 -39.24 -41.43 -10.33
CA ALA A 228 -39.72 -40.57 -11.43
C ALA A 228 -41.20 -40.20 -11.28
#